data_AF-A0A0A9XQ64-F1
#
_entry.id   AF-A0A0A9XQ64-F1
#
_cell.length_a   1.000
_cell.length_b   1.000
_cell.length_c   1.000
_cell.angle_alpha   90.00
_cell.angle_beta   90.00
_cell.angle_gamma   90.00
#
_symmetry.space_group_name_H-M   'P 1'
#
loop_
_entity.id
_entity.type
_entity.pdbx_description
1 polymer ?
#
loop_
_entity_poly.entity_id
_entity_poly.type
_entity_poly.pdbx_seq_one_letter_code
_entity_poly.pdbx_strand_id
1 'polypeptide(L)'
;MQLARNTFVQHSKLKRERLACRRSQLCRTSYFQTVTETKKIKDNEQPFQGTTDEVSIEIEPFLKHKLITAPSTTVKLNRADGLKMYKQMNIIRKLELAAAQLYKDKKIRGFCHLYTGQEGVAVGIKTAMREQDTVISSYRAHGWHYLMSDSAVSLMSELTGKVTGCCRGKGGSMHLYAKNFFGGNGIVGAQVPLGTGIALYHKLQNTGGVSFTVYGDGAANQGQVFESFNMAKLWNLPVVFVCENNH
;
A
#
# COMPACT_ATOMS: atom_id res chain seq x y z
N MET A 1 36.71 54.71 1.99
CA MET A 1 36.04 53.41 2.23
C MET A 1 36.17 52.58 0.95
N GLN A 2 37.26 51.95 0.53
CA GLN A 2 38.41 51.30 1.18
C GLN A 2 38.04 50.20 2.18
N LEU A 3 38.53 48.99 1.84
CA LEU A 3 38.54 47.71 2.57
C LEU A 3 37.21 46.91 2.53
N ALA A 4 37.15 45.65 2.10
CA ALA A 4 38.18 44.64 1.95
C ALA A 4 37.91 43.70 0.77
N ARG A 5 38.76 43.79 -0.26
CA ARG A 5 39.18 42.68 -1.11
C ARG A 5 40.67 42.47 -0.81
N ASN A 6 41.10 41.21 -0.80
CA ASN A 6 42.49 40.71 -0.75
C ASN A 6 43.12 40.46 0.63
N THR A 7 43.12 39.19 1.00
CA THR A 7 44.23 38.42 1.59
C THR A 7 43.96 36.96 1.14
N PHE A 8 44.86 36.13 0.64
CA PHE A 8 46.28 36.19 0.38
C PHE A 8 46.55 35.16 -0.74
N VAL A 9 47.39 35.52 -1.71
CA VAL A 9 48.00 34.61 -2.67
C VAL A 9 49.22 33.99 -1.99
N GLN A 10 49.44 32.67 -2.06
CA GLN A 10 50.69 32.07 -2.56
C GLN A 10 50.76 30.55 -2.41
N HIS A 11 51.29 29.94 -3.48
CA HIS A 11 52.05 28.69 -3.56
C HIS A 11 51.37 27.36 -3.18
N SER A 12 51.58 26.25 -3.87
CA SER A 12 52.31 25.93 -5.09
C SER A 12 51.96 24.50 -5.48
N LYS A 13 52.15 24.20 -6.76
CA LYS A 13 52.21 22.87 -7.38
C LYS A 13 52.81 21.81 -6.45
N LEU A 14 52.27 20.58 -6.44
CA LEU A 14 53.05 19.34 -6.57
C LEU A 14 52.15 18.09 -6.69
N LYS A 15 52.33 17.41 -7.83
CA LYS A 15 52.32 15.96 -8.07
C LYS A 15 51.03 15.13 -7.89
N ARG A 16 50.48 14.79 -9.06
CA ARG A 16 50.00 13.44 -9.37
C ARG A 16 51.16 12.45 -9.24
N GLU A 17 51.05 11.46 -8.37
CA GLU A 17 51.85 10.24 -8.43
C GLU A 17 50.92 9.02 -8.45
N ARG A 18 51.09 8.20 -9.49
CA ARG A 18 50.60 6.82 -9.55
C ARG A 18 51.48 5.99 -8.61
N LEU A 19 50.87 5.21 -7.72
CA LEU A 19 51.55 4.07 -7.10
C LEU A 19 50.70 2.82 -7.24
N ALA A 20 51.25 1.88 -8.00
CA ALA A 20 50.77 0.52 -8.12
C ALA A 20 51.15 -0.29 -6.87
N CYS A 21 50.25 -1.22 -6.53
CA CYS A 21 50.50 -2.50 -5.88
C CYS A 21 51.44 -2.54 -4.65
N ARG A 22 50.84 -2.61 -3.46
CA ARG A 22 51.35 -3.47 -2.38
C ARG A 22 50.23 -4.37 -1.88
N ARG A 23 50.37 -5.66 -2.18
CA ARG A 23 49.67 -6.77 -1.51
C ARG A 23 49.99 -6.70 -0.02
N SER A 24 48.98 -6.50 0.81
CA SER A 24 48.99 -6.98 2.20
C SER A 24 47.55 -7.16 2.67
N GLN A 25 47.14 -8.43 2.70
CA GLN A 25 46.16 -9.02 3.61
C GLN A 25 45.18 -8.07 4.29
N LEU A 26 44.04 -7.81 3.64
CA LEU A 26 42.76 -7.47 4.28
C LEU A 26 41.63 -7.64 3.26
N CYS A 27 41.63 -8.78 2.58
CA CYS A 27 40.44 -9.31 1.91
C CYS A 27 39.91 -10.43 2.81
N ARG A 28 39.13 -10.07 3.83
CA ARG A 28 38.17 -10.99 4.44
C ARG A 28 36.80 -10.54 3.98
N THR A 29 36.32 -11.20 2.95
CA THR A 29 34.91 -11.33 2.59
C THR A 29 34.15 -11.67 3.88
N SER A 30 33.45 -10.69 4.47
CA SER A 30 32.43 -10.98 5.47
C SER A 30 31.22 -11.54 4.73
N TYR A 31 31.31 -12.83 4.38
CA TYR A 31 30.12 -13.65 4.24
C TYR A 31 29.34 -13.49 5.54
N PHE A 32 28.18 -12.85 5.49
CA PHE A 32 27.16 -12.98 6.53
C PHE A 32 26.70 -14.44 6.50
N GLN A 33 27.46 -15.33 7.14
CA GLN A 33 26.92 -16.59 7.60
C GLN A 33 25.93 -16.23 8.69
N THR A 34 24.64 -16.39 8.39
CA THR A 34 23.62 -16.51 9.43
C THR A 34 23.98 -17.75 10.24
N VAL A 35 24.67 -17.54 11.36
CA VAL A 35 24.82 -18.54 12.40
C VAL A 35 23.40 -18.75 12.93
N THR A 36 22.77 -19.85 12.54
CA THR A 36 21.58 -20.38 13.21
C THR A 36 22.03 -20.89 14.58
N GLU A 37 22.24 -19.98 15.52
CA GLU A 37 22.12 -20.33 16.94
C GLU A 37 20.65 -20.64 17.18
N THR A 38 20.31 -21.92 17.10
CA THR A 38 19.07 -22.44 17.70
C THR A 38 19.19 -22.28 19.21
N LYS A 39 18.94 -21.07 19.73
CA LYS A 39 18.43 -20.94 21.08
C LYS A 39 17.15 -21.76 21.10
N LYS A 40 17.16 -22.88 21.83
CA LYS A 40 15.93 -23.60 22.19
C LYS A 40 15.01 -22.58 22.85
N ILE A 41 14.07 -22.05 22.07
CA ILE A 41 12.88 -21.43 22.59
C ILE A 41 12.27 -22.54 23.45
N LYS A 42 12.11 -22.29 24.75
CA LYS A 42 11.33 -23.21 25.57
C LYS A 42 9.94 -23.20 24.93
N ASP A 43 9.61 -24.31 24.27
CA ASP A 43 8.26 -24.58 23.84
C ASP A 43 7.41 -24.64 25.11
N ASN A 44 6.86 -23.48 25.49
CA ASN A 44 5.64 -23.44 26.28
C ASN A 44 4.54 -23.95 25.36
N GLU A 45 4.55 -25.26 25.09
CA GLU A 45 3.41 -26.02 24.62
C GLU A 45 2.39 -26.05 25.76
N GLN A 46 1.80 -24.88 26.04
CA GLN A 46 0.42 -24.89 26.48
C GLN A 46 -0.34 -25.56 25.33
N PRO A 47 -0.95 -26.75 25.54
CA PRO A 47 -1.77 -27.34 24.51
C PRO A 47 -2.79 -26.29 24.09
N PHE A 48 -2.90 -26.05 22.79
CA PHE A 48 -3.84 -25.07 22.22
C PHE A 48 -5.23 -25.33 22.82
N GLN A 49 -5.62 -24.54 23.82
CA GLN A 49 -6.89 -24.70 24.52
C GLN A 49 -7.98 -24.29 23.54
N GLY A 50 -8.74 -25.28 23.07
CA GLY A 50 -10.01 -25.21 22.33
C GLY A 50 -10.24 -23.96 21.48
N THR A 51 -10.31 -24.11 20.15
CA THR A 51 -10.73 -23.00 19.29
C THR A 51 -12.18 -22.63 19.60
N THR A 52 -12.39 -21.45 20.16
CA THR A 52 -13.72 -20.84 20.15
C THR A 52 -14.10 -20.46 18.72
N ASP A 53 -15.34 -20.73 18.33
CA ASP A 53 -15.82 -20.42 16.98
C ASP A 53 -16.10 -18.93 16.77
N GLU A 54 -16.34 -18.19 17.85
CA GLU A 54 -16.55 -16.75 17.87
C GLU A 54 -15.76 -16.13 19.03
N VAL A 55 -15.23 -14.92 18.80
CA VAL A 55 -14.64 -14.06 19.83
C VAL A 55 -15.27 -12.68 19.74
N SER A 56 -15.54 -12.08 20.89
CA SER A 56 -15.91 -10.66 20.99
C SER A 56 -14.68 -9.85 21.33
N ILE A 57 -14.40 -8.83 20.52
CA ILE A 57 -13.23 -7.97 20.62
C ILE A 57 -13.72 -6.55 20.89
N GLU A 58 -13.17 -5.90 21.89
CA GLU A 58 -13.33 -4.46 22.10
C GLU A 58 -12.29 -3.71 21.27
N ILE A 59 -12.74 -2.72 20.50
CA ILE A 59 -11.88 -1.85 19.69
C ILE A 59 -11.93 -0.41 20.20
N GLU A 60 -10.89 0.36 19.87
CA GLU A 60 -10.81 1.77 20.20
C GLU A 60 -11.99 2.56 19.62
N PRO A 61 -12.55 3.54 20.38
CA PRO A 61 -13.67 4.33 19.90
C PRO A 61 -13.26 5.25 18.75
N PHE A 62 -14.16 5.40 17.77
CA PHE A 62 -13.94 6.26 16.63
C PHE A 62 -14.14 7.73 16.97
N LEU A 63 -13.21 8.59 16.54
CA LEU A 63 -13.45 10.03 16.48
C LEU A 63 -14.54 10.34 15.46
N LYS A 64 -15.49 11.18 15.86
CA LYS A 64 -16.67 11.52 15.04
C LYS A 64 -16.67 12.96 14.61
N HIS A 65 -17.12 13.21 13.39
CA HIS A 65 -17.41 14.55 12.89
C HIS A 65 -18.81 14.56 12.29
N LYS A 66 -19.72 15.37 12.87
CA LYS A 66 -21.12 15.52 12.43
C LYS A 66 -21.93 14.21 12.38
N LEU A 67 -21.57 13.23 13.20
CA LEU A 67 -22.35 12.00 13.40
C LEU A 67 -22.93 11.98 14.81
N ILE A 68 -24.22 11.62 14.92
CA ILE A 68 -24.92 11.49 16.20
C ILE A 68 -24.41 10.23 16.92
N THR A 69 -24.47 9.10 16.22
CA THR A 69 -24.06 7.76 16.69
C THR A 69 -22.75 7.32 16.04
N ALA A 70 -21.87 6.71 16.83
CA ALA A 70 -20.66 6.07 16.33
C ALA A 70 -20.92 4.58 16.05
N PRO A 71 -20.06 3.92 15.25
CA PRO A 71 -20.06 2.46 15.16
C PRO A 71 -19.83 1.81 16.53
N SER A 72 -20.33 0.58 16.70
CA SER A 72 -20.10 -0.22 17.92
C SER A 72 -18.60 -0.46 18.15
N THR A 73 -18.15 -0.37 19.40
CA THR A 73 -16.78 -0.72 19.82
C THR A 73 -16.63 -2.21 20.12
N THR A 74 -17.73 -2.92 20.34
CA THR A 74 -17.71 -4.38 20.46
C THR A 74 -17.94 -4.98 19.08
N VAL A 75 -17.00 -5.80 18.62
CA VAL A 75 -17.06 -6.52 17.34
C VAL A 75 -16.98 -8.01 17.59
N LYS A 76 -17.87 -8.77 16.96
CA LYS A 76 -17.83 -10.22 16.95
C LYS A 76 -17.08 -10.70 15.72
N LEU A 77 -16.11 -11.59 15.92
CA LEU A 77 -15.34 -12.20 14.84
C LEU A 77 -15.44 -13.71 14.96
N ASN A 78 -16.01 -14.35 13.94
CA ASN A 78 -15.96 -15.80 13.85
C ASN A 78 -14.59 -16.27 13.34
N ARG A 79 -14.28 -17.52 13.63
CA ARG A 79 -13.01 -18.14 13.27
C ARG A 79 -12.74 -18.14 11.76
N ALA A 80 -13.77 -18.42 10.95
CA ALA A 80 -13.63 -18.54 9.51
C ALA A 80 -13.21 -17.20 8.88
N ASP A 81 -13.87 -16.12 9.28
CA ASP A 81 -13.57 -14.75 8.83
C ASP A 81 -12.20 -14.31 9.34
N GLY A 82 -11.88 -14.59 10.61
CA GLY A 82 -10.56 -14.28 11.17
C GLY A 82 -9.42 -14.96 10.41
N LEU A 83 -9.56 -16.26 10.09
CA LEU A 83 -8.57 -16.99 9.27
C LEU A 83 -8.47 -16.45 7.85
N LYS A 84 -9.60 -16.07 7.24
CA LYS A 84 -9.64 -15.47 5.90
C LYS A 84 -8.90 -14.13 5.88
N MET A 85 -9.22 -13.23 6.80
CA MET A 85 -8.58 -11.92 6.92
C MET A 85 -7.08 -12.05 7.18
N TYR A 86 -6.67 -12.93 8.11
CA TYR A 86 -5.27 -13.21 8.39
C TYR A 86 -4.52 -13.73 7.15
N LYS A 87 -5.11 -14.69 6.44
CA LYS A 87 -4.53 -15.25 5.22
C LYS A 87 -4.37 -14.18 4.14
N GLN A 88 -5.39 -13.32 3.94
CA GLN A 88 -5.33 -12.24 2.96
C GLN A 88 -4.25 -11.20 3.30
N MET A 89 -4.17 -10.74 4.56
CA MET A 89 -3.12 -9.81 5.00
C MET A 89 -1.72 -10.41 4.79
N ASN A 90 -1.53 -11.69 5.13
CA ASN A 90 -0.24 -12.35 4.99
C ASN A 90 0.16 -12.57 3.51
N ILE A 91 -0.82 -12.84 2.63
CA ILE A 91 -0.56 -12.94 1.19
C ILE A 91 -0.12 -11.59 0.64
N ILE A 92 -0.80 -10.49 0.98
CA ILE A 92 -0.40 -9.14 0.59
C ILE A 92 1.03 -8.87 1.07
N ARG A 93 1.32 -9.08 2.36
CA ARG A 93 2.67 -8.92 2.93
C ARG A 93 3.74 -9.67 2.13
N LYS A 94 3.50 -10.95 1.82
CA LYS A 94 4.44 -11.78 1.06
C LYS A 94 4.60 -11.34 -0.39
N LEU A 95 3.51 -10.92 -1.04
CA LEU A 95 3.53 -10.36 -2.39
C LEU A 95 4.41 -9.11 -2.45
N GLU A 96 4.26 -8.21 -1.48
CA GLU A 96 5.06 -6.98 -1.43
C GLU A 96 6.54 -7.25 -1.17
N LEU A 97 6.86 -8.18 -0.27
CA LEU A 97 8.25 -8.58 -0.03
C LEU A 97 8.89 -9.20 -1.28
N ALA A 98 8.13 -10.01 -2.02
CA ALA A 98 8.59 -10.56 -3.30
C ALA A 98 8.78 -9.46 -4.36
N ALA A 99 7.84 -8.51 -4.46
CA ALA A 99 7.97 -7.36 -5.35
C ALA A 99 9.20 -6.50 -5.00
N ALA A 100 9.45 -6.26 -3.70
CA ALA A 100 10.65 -5.56 -3.24
C ALA A 100 11.94 -6.26 -3.66
N GLN A 101 11.99 -7.59 -3.54
CA GLN A 101 13.15 -8.39 -3.96
C GLN A 101 13.34 -8.32 -5.49
N LEU A 102 12.29 -8.55 -6.26
CA LEU A 102 12.35 -8.49 -7.72
C LEU A 102 12.69 -7.09 -8.27
N TYR A 103 12.35 -6.04 -7.53
CA TYR A 103 12.76 -4.68 -7.84
C TYR A 103 14.27 -4.49 -7.62
N LYS A 104 14.82 -5.01 -6.52
CA LYS A 104 16.28 -5.02 -6.27
C LYS A 104 17.03 -5.79 -7.35
N ASP A 105 16.46 -6.92 -7.78
CA ASP A 105 16.99 -7.78 -8.84
C ASP A 105 16.78 -7.22 -10.26
N LYS A 106 16.25 -5.99 -10.37
CA LYS A 106 15.98 -5.26 -11.62
C LYS A 106 14.99 -5.97 -12.56
N LYS A 107 14.19 -6.90 -12.04
CA LYS A 107 13.11 -7.58 -12.78
C LYS A 107 11.86 -6.72 -12.85
N ILE A 108 11.59 -5.92 -11.81
CA ILE A 108 10.60 -4.84 -11.82
C ILE A 108 11.37 -3.53 -12.08
N ARG A 109 10.81 -2.66 -12.92
CA ARG A 109 11.41 -1.38 -13.33
C ARG A 109 10.41 -0.24 -13.16
N GLY A 110 10.90 1.00 -13.18
CA GLY A 110 10.05 2.18 -13.01
C GLY A 110 9.59 2.35 -11.56
N PHE A 111 8.30 2.63 -11.36
CA PHE A 111 7.73 2.79 -10.02
C PHE A 111 7.32 1.47 -9.39
N CYS A 112 7.45 1.36 -8.06
CA CYS A 112 6.98 0.22 -7.28
C CYS A 112 6.63 0.69 -5.86
N HIS A 113 5.35 0.90 -5.59
CA HIS A 113 4.87 1.43 -4.31
C HIS A 113 4.26 0.31 -3.47
N LEU A 114 5.01 -0.15 -2.46
CA LEU A 114 4.64 -1.31 -1.67
C LEU A 114 3.53 -0.99 -0.66
N TYR A 115 2.50 -1.82 -0.52
CA TYR A 115 1.40 -1.65 0.42
C TYR A 115 1.68 -2.27 1.82
N THR A 116 2.94 -2.63 2.08
CA THR A 116 3.40 -3.24 3.35
C THR A 116 3.06 -2.35 4.54
N GLY A 117 2.40 -2.91 5.55
CA GLY A 117 2.01 -2.20 6.77
C GLY A 117 0.60 -1.60 6.73
N GLN A 118 -0.04 -1.55 5.56
CA GLN A 118 -1.40 -1.05 5.39
C GLN A 118 -2.42 -2.17 5.10
N GLU A 119 -2.03 -3.44 5.23
CA GLU A 119 -2.85 -4.58 4.81
C GLU A 119 -4.21 -4.62 5.50
N GLY A 120 -4.25 -4.21 6.77
CA GLY A 120 -5.48 -4.15 7.56
C GLY A 120 -6.53 -3.20 6.99
N VAL A 121 -6.11 -2.11 6.32
CA VAL A 121 -7.05 -1.15 5.72
C VAL A 121 -7.81 -1.79 4.57
N ALA A 122 -7.08 -2.28 3.56
CA ALA A 122 -7.70 -2.88 2.39
C ALA A 122 -8.49 -4.16 2.73
N VAL A 123 -7.94 -5.04 3.59
CA VAL A 123 -8.62 -6.28 4.00
C VAL A 123 -9.87 -5.97 4.83
N GLY A 124 -9.79 -5.02 5.75
CA GLY A 124 -10.92 -4.60 6.58
C GLY A 124 -12.07 -4.07 5.72
N ILE A 125 -11.77 -3.15 4.81
CA ILE A 125 -12.78 -2.60 3.89
C ILE A 125 -13.34 -3.71 2.99
N LYS A 126 -12.47 -4.53 2.38
CA LYS A 126 -12.92 -5.61 1.48
C LYS A 126 -13.85 -6.61 2.17
N THR A 127 -13.66 -6.86 3.46
CA THR A 127 -14.51 -7.77 4.24
C THR A 127 -15.93 -7.20 4.41
N ALA A 128 -16.06 -5.88 4.51
CA ALA A 128 -17.35 -5.19 4.61
C ALA A 128 -18.01 -4.90 3.24
N MET A 129 -17.26 -4.99 2.14
CA MET A 129 -17.78 -4.74 0.80
C MET A 129 -18.78 -5.81 0.35
N ARG A 130 -19.81 -5.36 -0.36
CA ARG A 130 -20.74 -6.21 -1.11
C ARG A 130 -20.24 -6.40 -2.54
N GLU A 131 -20.87 -7.31 -3.28
CA GLU A 131 -20.41 -7.65 -4.64
C GLU A 131 -20.50 -6.46 -5.61
N GLN A 132 -21.53 -5.64 -5.50
CA GLN A 132 -21.77 -4.47 -6.34
C GLN A 132 -20.91 -3.25 -5.98
N ASP A 133 -20.23 -3.28 -4.82
CA ASP A 133 -19.43 -2.15 -4.37
C ASP A 133 -18.13 -2.07 -5.15
N THR A 134 -17.67 -0.84 -5.36
CA THR A 134 -16.51 -0.55 -6.21
C THR A 134 -15.43 0.14 -5.43
N VAL A 135 -14.17 -0.06 -5.84
CA VAL A 135 -13.02 0.63 -5.26
C VAL A 135 -12.24 1.35 -6.36
N ILE A 136 -11.75 2.54 -6.03
CA ILE A 136 -10.70 3.21 -6.78
C ILE A 136 -9.65 3.72 -5.81
N SER A 137 -8.36 3.60 -6.17
CA SER A 137 -7.26 4.00 -5.31
C SER A 137 -6.16 4.75 -6.08
N SER A 138 -5.16 5.22 -5.36
CA SER A 138 -3.94 5.83 -5.88
C SER A 138 -2.96 4.76 -6.38
N TYR A 139 -1.70 5.13 -6.65
CA TYR A 139 -0.68 4.23 -7.17
C TYR A 139 -0.18 3.15 -6.19
N ARG A 140 -0.52 3.23 -4.89
CA ARG A 140 -0.17 2.20 -3.89
C ARG A 140 -1.27 1.13 -3.83
N ALA A 141 -1.44 0.39 -4.93
CA ALA A 141 -2.66 -0.36 -5.21
C ALA A 141 -2.51 -1.89 -5.25
N HIS A 142 -1.32 -2.44 -4.99
CA HIS A 142 -1.06 -3.88 -5.09
C HIS A 142 -2.01 -4.72 -4.20
N GLY A 143 -2.15 -4.34 -2.92
CA GLY A 143 -3.06 -5.00 -1.98
C GLY A 143 -4.51 -4.94 -2.43
N TRP A 144 -4.98 -3.77 -2.87
CA TRP A 144 -6.31 -3.57 -3.44
C TRP A 144 -6.56 -4.43 -4.67
N HIS A 145 -5.62 -4.45 -5.63
CA HIS A 145 -5.74 -5.26 -6.83
C HIS A 145 -5.80 -6.76 -6.48
N TYR A 146 -4.94 -7.24 -5.59
CA TYR A 146 -4.99 -8.64 -5.14
C TYR A 146 -6.36 -8.99 -4.56
N LEU A 147 -6.90 -8.16 -3.66
CA LEU A 147 -8.20 -8.40 -3.03
C LEU A 147 -9.39 -8.32 -3.98
N MET A 148 -9.26 -7.60 -5.09
CA MET A 148 -10.33 -7.41 -6.07
C MET A 148 -10.24 -8.36 -7.27
N SER A 149 -9.10 -9.01 -7.49
CA SER A 149 -8.88 -9.96 -8.59
C SER A 149 -8.63 -11.40 -8.12
N ASP A 150 -8.31 -11.59 -6.84
CA ASP A 150 -7.86 -12.85 -6.22
C ASP A 150 -6.68 -13.52 -6.96
N SER A 151 -5.88 -12.76 -7.72
CA SER A 151 -4.78 -13.29 -8.54
C SER A 151 -3.43 -12.63 -8.25
N ALA A 152 -2.70 -13.25 -7.33
CA ALA A 152 -1.29 -12.98 -7.07
C ALA A 152 -0.42 -13.08 -8.34
N VAL A 153 -0.67 -14.11 -9.16
CA VAL A 153 0.10 -14.37 -10.39
C VAL A 153 -0.11 -13.25 -11.42
N SER A 154 -1.36 -12.81 -11.60
CA SER A 154 -1.68 -11.70 -12.52
C SER A 154 -0.98 -10.41 -12.10
N LEU A 155 -1.00 -10.09 -10.80
CA LEU A 155 -0.31 -8.92 -10.26
C LEU A 155 1.21 -9.00 -10.50
N MET A 156 1.85 -10.08 -10.07
CA MET A 156 3.31 -10.24 -10.21
C MET A 156 3.76 -10.27 -11.69
N SER A 157 2.94 -10.85 -12.57
CA SER A 157 3.17 -10.82 -14.02
C SER A 157 3.14 -9.39 -14.56
N GLU A 158 2.20 -8.56 -14.11
CA GLU A 158 2.13 -7.15 -14.52
C GLU A 158 3.33 -6.35 -14.01
N LEU A 159 3.70 -6.52 -12.73
CA LEU A 159 4.86 -5.86 -12.14
C LEU A 159 6.17 -6.19 -12.89
N THR A 160 6.29 -7.42 -13.39
CA THR A 160 7.45 -7.88 -14.17
C THR A 160 7.31 -7.67 -15.68
N GLY A 161 6.26 -6.97 -16.12
CA GLY A 161 6.05 -6.58 -17.52
C GLY A 161 5.76 -7.75 -18.47
N LYS A 162 5.04 -8.78 -18.00
CA LYS A 162 4.70 -9.97 -18.79
C LYS A 162 3.32 -9.84 -19.42
N VAL A 163 3.14 -10.51 -20.57
CA VAL A 163 1.85 -10.55 -21.29
C VAL A 163 0.71 -11.17 -20.47
N THR A 164 1.04 -12.00 -19.49
CA THR A 164 0.11 -12.62 -18.53
C THR A 164 -0.31 -11.69 -17.39
N GLY A 165 0.20 -10.45 -17.35
CA GLY A 165 -0.23 -9.43 -16.39
C GLY A 165 -1.66 -8.96 -16.64
N CYS A 166 -2.30 -8.39 -15.61
CA CYS A 166 -3.69 -7.89 -15.68
C CYS A 166 -3.89 -6.84 -16.79
N CYS A 167 -2.82 -6.13 -17.18
CA CYS A 167 -2.81 -5.15 -18.26
C CYS A 167 -1.83 -5.52 -19.38
N ARG A 168 -1.48 -6.80 -19.47
CA ARG A 168 -0.54 -7.38 -20.46
C ARG A 168 0.84 -6.70 -20.45
N GLY A 169 1.30 -6.25 -19.28
CA GLY A 169 2.59 -5.61 -19.09
C GLY A 169 2.65 -4.14 -19.51
N LYS A 170 1.50 -3.52 -19.81
CA LYS A 170 1.41 -2.10 -20.22
C LYS A 170 1.21 -1.13 -19.06
N GLY A 171 0.64 -1.60 -17.96
CA GLY A 171 0.28 -0.75 -16.82
C GLY A 171 1.37 -0.65 -15.77
N GLY A 172 2.07 -1.76 -15.52
CA GLY A 172 3.08 -1.84 -14.46
C GLY A 172 2.47 -1.67 -13.06
N SER A 173 3.26 -1.16 -12.11
CA SER A 173 2.85 -1.07 -10.69
C SER A 173 1.67 -0.13 -10.43
N MET A 174 1.62 1.00 -11.16
CA MET A 174 0.66 2.06 -10.84
C MET A 174 -0.70 1.82 -11.48
N HIS A 175 -0.78 1.13 -12.62
CA HIS A 175 -2.00 1.04 -13.42
C HIS A 175 -2.52 -0.40 -13.49
N LEU A 176 -3.15 -0.81 -12.40
CA LEU A 176 -3.72 -2.15 -12.22
C LEU A 176 -5.24 -2.04 -12.23
N TYR A 177 -5.97 -2.94 -12.88
CA TYR A 177 -7.44 -2.90 -12.96
C TYR A 177 -8.03 -4.31 -12.80
N ALA A 178 -9.22 -4.39 -12.20
CA ALA A 178 -9.96 -5.64 -12.06
C ALA A 178 -11.48 -5.36 -12.06
N LYS A 179 -12.31 -6.41 -12.01
CA LYS A 179 -13.77 -6.24 -11.86
C LYS A 179 -14.05 -5.41 -10.60
N ASN A 180 -14.82 -4.34 -10.75
CA ASN A 180 -15.17 -3.39 -9.68
C ASN A 180 -13.98 -2.69 -9.00
N PHE A 181 -12.77 -2.80 -9.58
CA PHE A 181 -11.59 -2.06 -9.16
C PHE A 181 -11.11 -1.18 -10.31
N PHE A 182 -11.43 0.12 -10.20
CA PHE A 182 -11.15 1.15 -11.20
C PHE A 182 -9.71 1.69 -11.09
N GLY A 183 -8.91 0.96 -10.33
CA GLY A 183 -7.50 0.84 -10.53
C GLY A 183 -6.62 1.69 -9.63
N GLY A 184 -5.33 1.56 -9.90
CA GLY A 184 -4.32 2.45 -9.35
C GLY A 184 -4.13 3.67 -10.25
N ASN A 185 -4.08 4.84 -9.63
CA ASN A 185 -3.99 6.11 -10.33
C ASN A 185 -2.71 6.83 -9.96
N GLY A 186 -1.91 7.18 -10.97
CA GLY A 186 -0.59 7.82 -10.81
C GLY A 186 -0.65 9.32 -10.49
N ILE A 187 -1.77 9.98 -10.79
CA ILE A 187 -1.93 11.43 -10.55
C ILE A 187 -2.59 11.65 -9.20
N VAL A 188 -1.87 12.29 -8.29
CA VAL A 188 -2.29 12.52 -6.90
C VAL A 188 -3.62 13.28 -6.85
N GLY A 189 -4.64 12.67 -6.25
CA GLY A 189 -5.97 13.26 -6.07
C GLY A 189 -6.93 13.06 -7.25
N ALA A 190 -6.44 12.71 -8.43
CA ALA A 190 -7.28 12.56 -9.63
C ALA A 190 -8.29 11.41 -9.53
N GLN A 191 -7.99 10.39 -8.72
CA GLN A 191 -8.92 9.29 -8.49
C GLN A 191 -10.14 9.68 -7.66
N VAL A 192 -10.11 10.81 -6.94
CA VAL A 192 -11.20 11.20 -6.04
C VAL A 192 -12.43 11.69 -6.82
N PRO A 193 -12.29 12.60 -7.80
CA PRO A 193 -13.39 12.91 -8.72
C PRO A 193 -13.88 11.69 -9.50
N LEU A 194 -12.99 10.81 -9.95
CA LEU A 194 -13.35 9.59 -10.67
C LEU A 194 -14.21 8.65 -9.80
N GLY A 195 -13.80 8.42 -8.55
CA GLY A 195 -14.56 7.66 -7.56
C GLY A 195 -15.93 8.26 -7.25
N THR A 196 -16.01 9.58 -7.21
CA THR A 196 -17.26 10.33 -7.08
C THR A 196 -18.17 10.13 -8.30
N GLY A 197 -17.59 10.11 -9.51
CA GLY A 197 -18.31 9.76 -10.75
C GLY A 197 -18.84 8.32 -10.76
N ILE A 198 -18.09 7.37 -10.21
CA ILE A 198 -18.54 5.97 -10.05
C ILE A 198 -19.71 5.90 -9.05
N ALA A 199 -19.68 6.68 -7.97
CA ALA A 199 -20.82 6.79 -7.06
C ALA A 199 -22.06 7.37 -7.75
N LEU A 200 -21.88 8.37 -8.62
CA LEU A 200 -22.95 8.90 -9.45
C LEU A 200 -23.53 7.81 -10.36
N TYR A 201 -22.70 6.97 -10.99
CA TYR A 201 -23.16 5.81 -11.74
C TYR A 201 -24.04 4.87 -10.90
N HIS A 202 -23.60 4.50 -9.69
CA HIS A 202 -24.39 3.63 -8.81
C HIS A 202 -25.76 4.22 -8.47
N LYS A 203 -25.82 5.54 -8.26
CA LYS A 203 -27.07 6.26 -8.01
C LYS A 203 -27.97 6.28 -9.25
N LEU A 204 -27.44 6.62 -10.42
CA LEU A 204 -28.21 6.75 -11.65
C LEU A 204 -28.74 5.40 -12.15
N GLN A 205 -27.94 4.33 -12.00
CA GLN A 205 -28.31 2.99 -12.43
C GLN A 205 -28.98 2.16 -11.33
N ASN A 206 -29.23 2.74 -10.15
CA ASN A 206 -29.85 2.07 -9.01
C ASN A 206 -29.22 0.71 -8.67
N THR A 207 -27.90 0.57 -8.79
CA THR A 207 -27.25 -0.73 -8.55
C THR A 207 -27.17 -1.10 -7.07
N GLY A 208 -27.52 -0.15 -6.18
CA GLY A 208 -27.37 -0.27 -4.72
C GLY A 208 -25.92 -0.31 -4.23
N GLY A 209 -24.95 -0.05 -5.12
CA GLY A 209 -23.52 -0.09 -4.83
C GLY A 209 -22.99 1.21 -4.24
N VAL A 210 -21.86 1.11 -3.55
CA VAL A 210 -21.12 2.22 -2.96
C VAL A 210 -19.71 2.27 -3.56
N SER A 211 -19.25 3.49 -3.84
CA SER A 211 -17.87 3.72 -4.30
C SER A 211 -16.95 4.04 -3.14
N PHE A 212 -16.03 3.13 -2.84
CA PHE A 212 -14.91 3.37 -1.93
C PHE A 212 -13.80 4.10 -2.68
N THR A 213 -13.63 5.38 -2.35
CA THR A 213 -12.72 6.29 -3.04
C THR A 213 -11.53 6.60 -2.14
N VAL A 214 -10.42 5.92 -2.41
CA VAL A 214 -9.24 5.90 -1.54
C VAL A 214 -8.20 6.92 -1.99
N TYR A 215 -7.66 7.68 -1.04
CA TYR A 215 -6.60 8.66 -1.26
C TYR A 215 -5.68 8.76 -0.03
N GLY A 216 -4.45 9.22 -0.21
CA GLY A 216 -3.50 9.43 0.90
C GLY A 216 -3.66 10.80 1.56
N ASP A 217 -3.07 10.97 2.74
CA ASP A 217 -2.98 12.23 3.48
C ASP A 217 -2.42 13.39 2.63
N GLY A 218 -1.33 13.16 1.89
CA GLY A 218 -0.81 14.17 0.96
C GLY A 218 -1.78 14.56 -0.16
N ALA A 219 -2.63 13.61 -0.60
CA ALA A 219 -3.67 13.87 -1.60
C ALA A 219 -4.87 14.63 -1.03
N ALA A 220 -5.07 14.62 0.29
CA ALA A 220 -6.19 15.30 0.95
C ALA A 220 -6.17 16.82 0.73
N ASN A 221 -5.02 17.38 0.36
CA ASN A 221 -4.83 18.82 0.10
C ASN A 221 -5.04 19.22 -1.38
N GLN A 222 -5.45 18.29 -2.25
CA GLN A 222 -5.73 18.57 -3.65
C GLN A 222 -7.09 19.27 -3.80
N GLY A 223 -7.16 20.38 -4.56
CA GLY A 223 -8.40 21.15 -4.73
C GLY A 223 -9.58 20.33 -5.24
N GLN A 224 -9.34 19.45 -6.22
CA GLN A 224 -10.35 18.56 -6.80
C GLN A 224 -10.98 17.58 -5.78
N VAL A 225 -10.32 17.31 -4.65
CA VAL A 225 -10.87 16.49 -3.56
C VAL A 225 -12.01 17.24 -2.86
N PHE A 226 -11.82 18.54 -2.58
CA PHE A 226 -12.86 19.38 -1.98
C PHE A 226 -14.03 19.63 -2.92
N GLU A 227 -13.76 19.81 -4.21
CA GLU A 227 -14.81 19.87 -5.24
C GLU A 227 -15.66 18.58 -5.23
N SER A 228 -14.99 17.43 -5.14
CA SER A 228 -15.65 16.11 -5.04
C SER A 228 -16.54 16.00 -3.80
N PHE A 229 -16.07 16.46 -2.64
CA PHE A 229 -16.88 16.45 -1.41
C PHE A 229 -18.14 17.31 -1.55
N ASN A 230 -17.99 18.51 -2.11
CA ASN A 230 -19.11 19.42 -2.32
C ASN A 230 -20.17 18.78 -3.24
N MET A 231 -19.75 18.26 -4.39
CA MET A 231 -20.65 17.63 -5.36
C MET A 231 -21.30 16.35 -4.82
N ALA A 232 -20.51 15.50 -4.14
CA ALA A 232 -21.02 14.29 -3.51
C ALA A 232 -22.12 14.58 -2.49
N LYS A 233 -21.95 15.65 -1.69
CA LYS A 233 -22.99 16.06 -0.74
C LYS A 233 -24.20 16.70 -1.44
N LEU A 234 -23.97 17.61 -2.38
CA LEU A 234 -25.02 18.28 -3.13
C LEU A 234 -25.97 17.27 -3.80
N TRP A 235 -25.42 16.21 -4.36
CA TRP A 235 -26.17 15.16 -5.02
C TRP A 235 -26.47 13.95 -4.15
N ASN A 236 -26.10 13.95 -2.86
CA ASN A 236 -26.23 12.80 -1.95
C ASN A 236 -25.79 11.48 -2.61
N LEU A 237 -24.53 11.43 -3.07
CA LEU A 237 -23.97 10.27 -3.76
C LEU A 237 -23.56 9.15 -2.78
N PRO A 238 -23.68 7.87 -3.18
CA PRO A 238 -23.22 6.71 -2.41
C PRO A 238 -21.70 6.54 -2.52
N VAL A 239 -20.94 7.46 -1.91
CA VAL A 239 -19.46 7.44 -1.89
C VAL A 239 -18.94 7.39 -0.46
N VAL A 240 -17.90 6.58 -0.24
CA VAL A 240 -17.12 6.54 0.99
C VAL A 240 -15.72 7.03 0.66
N PHE A 241 -15.41 8.24 1.11
CA PHE A 241 -14.08 8.84 0.99
C PHE A 241 -13.16 8.25 2.07
N VAL A 242 -12.11 7.55 1.67
CA VAL A 242 -11.18 6.88 2.58
C VAL A 242 -9.80 7.55 2.47
N CYS A 243 -9.41 8.25 3.53
CA CYS A 243 -8.06 8.79 3.66
C CYS A 243 -7.16 7.74 4.31
N GLU A 244 -6.26 7.13 3.55
CA GLU A 244 -5.16 6.31 4.06
C GLU A 244 -4.06 7.21 4.60
N ASN A 245 -4.28 7.73 5.82
CA ASN A 245 -3.26 8.51 6.50
C ASN A 245 -2.17 7.57 7.06
N ASN A 246 -0.94 7.73 6.58
CA ASN A 246 0.17 6.87 6.99
C ASN A 246 1.23 7.55 7.84
N HIS A 247 1.11 8.85 8.17
CA HIS A 247 1.91 9.61 9.14
C HIS A 247 1.15 10.82 9.69
#